data_AF-A0AAV9A8X0-F1
#
_entry.id   AF-A0AAV9A8X0-F1
#
_cell.length_a   1.000
_cell.length_b   1.000
_cell.length_c   1.000
_cell.angle_alpha   90.00
_cell.angle_beta   90.00
_cell.angle_gamma   90.00
#
_symmetry.space_group_name_H-M   'P 1'
#
loop_
_entity.id
_entity.type
_entity.pdbx_description
1 polymer ?
#
loop_
_entity_poly.entity_id
_entity_poly.type
_entity_poly.pdbx_seq_one_letter_code
_entity_poly.pdbx_strand_id
1 'polypeptide(L)'
;MSDQPIPPFPLFQPNPNSNPNLQLHIPSTPAKRKRTGLRRRASAVPSPSPFPLLWLPNRLPIPPSSTASEIIFINKEPTAEALTALSAGFPADSLTDEETEAGVVSVIGGIEQVNYILIRNHILTRWRENVFQYLTKETLTPSIPSQYKTLLDSAYHYLLSHGYINFGVAPSIKDRILTEPDKPMVVIVGAGLAGIAAARQLMTFGFKVVVLEGRKRAGGRVYTRKMEVANQVVVVGTLSHFIELKLNSSQIY
;
A
#
# COMPACT_ATOMS: atom_id res chain seq x y z
N MET A 1 32.81 38.43 -44.17
CA MET A 1 33.19 37.08 -43.67
C MET A 1 31.96 36.52 -42.98
N SER A 2 30.97 36.08 -43.76
CA SER A 2 30.74 34.70 -44.23
C SER A 2 29.96 33.88 -43.20
N ASP A 3 28.63 33.96 -43.31
CA ASP A 3 27.68 33.03 -42.68
C ASP A 3 27.95 31.61 -43.20
N GLN A 4 28.13 30.66 -42.29
CA GLN A 4 28.20 29.22 -42.61
C GLN A 4 26.89 28.56 -42.16
N PRO A 5 26.21 27.80 -43.04
CA PRO A 5 24.98 27.11 -42.65
C PRO A 5 25.26 25.85 -41.81
N ILE A 6 24.38 25.61 -40.85
CA ILE A 6 24.37 24.43 -39.96
C ILE A 6 24.06 23.17 -40.80
N PRO A 7 24.76 22.04 -40.62
CA PRO A 7 24.47 20.82 -41.38
C PRO A 7 23.13 20.19 -40.95
N PRO A 8 22.39 19.54 -41.87
CA PRO A 8 21.11 18.91 -41.55
C PRO A 8 21.32 17.64 -40.71
N PHE A 9 20.35 17.36 -39.84
CA PHE A 9 20.30 16.12 -39.05
C PHE A 9 20.18 14.89 -39.96
N PRO A 10 20.79 13.74 -39.59
CA PRO A 10 20.69 12.53 -40.38
C PRO A 10 19.25 12.00 -40.35
N LEU A 11 18.68 11.79 -41.54
CA LEU A 11 17.41 11.10 -41.75
C LEU A 11 17.56 9.64 -41.30
N PHE A 12 16.74 9.23 -40.33
CA PHE A 12 16.60 7.83 -39.96
C PHE A 12 15.94 7.08 -41.12
N GLN A 13 16.70 6.25 -41.83
CA GLN A 13 16.13 5.30 -42.80
C GLN A 13 15.62 4.07 -42.05
N PRO A 14 14.34 3.67 -42.21
CA PRO A 14 13.86 2.44 -41.62
C PRO A 14 14.51 1.24 -42.33
N ASN A 15 14.99 0.29 -41.52
CA ASN A 15 15.63 -0.93 -41.98
C ASN A 15 14.62 -1.79 -42.78
N PRO A 16 14.89 -2.18 -44.04
CA PRO A 16 13.89 -2.83 -44.91
C PRO A 16 13.59 -4.30 -44.58
N ASN A 17 14.12 -4.85 -43.47
CA ASN A 17 13.94 -6.26 -43.08
C ASN A 17 13.12 -6.44 -41.80
N SER A 18 11.93 -5.82 -41.71
CA SER A 18 10.93 -6.17 -40.70
C SER A 18 10.05 -7.32 -41.21
N ASN A 19 10.43 -8.56 -40.88
CA ASN A 19 9.55 -9.72 -41.01
C ASN A 19 8.37 -9.61 -40.01
N PRO A 20 7.10 -9.74 -40.43
CA PRO A 20 5.94 -9.51 -39.56
C PRO A 20 5.53 -10.74 -38.72
N ASN A 21 6.43 -11.69 -38.47
CA ASN A 21 6.13 -12.88 -37.64
C ASN A 21 7.22 -13.08 -36.58
N LEU A 22 7.12 -12.33 -35.48
CA LEU A 22 7.78 -12.69 -34.22
C LEU A 22 6.81 -13.60 -33.43
N GLN A 23 6.92 -14.90 -33.65
CA GLN A 23 6.40 -15.89 -32.71
C GLN A 23 7.13 -15.69 -31.37
N LEU A 24 6.39 -15.30 -30.34
CA LEU A 24 6.87 -15.34 -28.96
C LEU A 24 7.14 -16.80 -28.60
N HIS A 25 8.42 -17.17 -28.57
CA HIS A 25 8.86 -18.47 -28.08
C HIS A 25 8.68 -18.47 -26.56
N ILE A 26 7.62 -19.14 -26.08
CA ILE A 26 7.40 -19.38 -24.66
C ILE A 26 8.45 -20.42 -24.23
N PRO A 27 9.35 -20.14 -23.27
CA PRO A 27 10.21 -21.16 -22.71
C PRO A 27 9.33 -22.21 -22.02
N SER A 28 9.38 -23.45 -22.49
CA SER A 28 8.76 -24.58 -21.83
C SER A 28 9.35 -24.74 -20.44
N THR A 29 8.49 -24.76 -19.42
CA THR A 29 8.91 -25.09 -18.07
C THR A 29 9.40 -26.54 -18.03
N PRO A 30 10.57 -26.83 -17.44
CA PRO A 30 11.07 -28.19 -17.40
C PRO A 30 10.17 -29.06 -16.53
N ALA A 31 9.85 -30.24 -17.09
CA ALA A 31 9.03 -31.27 -16.49
C ALA A 31 9.51 -31.68 -15.09
N LYS A 32 8.52 -32.01 -14.25
CA LYS A 32 8.63 -32.65 -12.92
C LYS A 32 9.85 -33.58 -12.83
N ARG A 33 10.84 -33.17 -12.04
CA ARG A 33 11.95 -34.03 -11.60
C ARG A 33 11.38 -35.19 -10.79
N LYS A 34 11.46 -36.40 -11.37
CA LYS A 34 11.15 -37.69 -10.74
C LYS A 34 12.02 -37.84 -9.49
N ARG A 35 11.42 -37.72 -8.30
CA ARG A 35 12.08 -38.02 -7.03
C ARG A 35 12.11 -39.54 -6.89
N THR A 36 13.25 -40.15 -7.15
CA THR A 36 13.55 -41.56 -6.85
C THR A 36 13.70 -41.72 -5.34
N GLY A 37 12.58 -41.98 -4.68
CA GLY A 37 12.52 -42.36 -3.27
C GLY A 37 12.23 -43.86 -3.14
N LEU A 38 13.15 -44.56 -2.48
CA LEU A 38 13.10 -45.98 -2.16
C LEU A 38 11.76 -46.38 -1.51
N ARG A 39 11.00 -47.25 -2.20
CA ARG A 39 9.73 -47.83 -1.72
C ARG A 39 10.02 -48.83 -0.59
N ARG A 40 10.02 -48.38 0.67
CA ARG A 40 9.89 -49.30 1.82
C ARG A 40 8.45 -49.79 1.87
N ARG A 41 8.26 -51.11 1.76
CA ARG A 41 7.00 -51.78 2.06
C ARG A 41 6.62 -51.48 3.50
N ALA A 42 5.50 -50.80 3.73
CA ALA A 42 4.85 -50.80 5.02
C ALA A 42 4.16 -52.15 5.20
N SER A 43 4.56 -52.90 6.22
CA SER A 43 3.86 -54.09 6.71
C SER A 43 2.50 -53.70 7.25
N ALA A 44 1.47 -54.47 6.91
CA ALA A 44 0.11 -54.31 7.40
C ALA A 44 0.08 -54.33 8.94
N VAL A 45 -0.45 -53.26 9.54
CA VAL A 45 -0.76 -53.20 10.97
C VAL A 45 -2.21 -53.66 11.14
N PRO A 46 -2.51 -54.65 11.99
CA PRO A 46 -3.89 -55.06 12.23
C PRO A 46 -4.62 -53.99 13.04
N SER A 47 -5.88 -53.75 12.66
CA SER A 47 -6.85 -52.89 13.35
C SER A 47 -7.00 -53.25 14.83
N PRO A 48 -7.01 -52.29 15.78
CA PRO A 48 -7.41 -52.60 17.15
C PRO A 48 -8.94 -52.70 17.24
N SER A 49 -9.39 -53.77 17.89
CA SER A 49 -10.77 -53.98 18.34
C SER A 49 -11.23 -52.89 19.33
N PRO A 50 -12.54 -52.64 19.47
CA PRO A 50 -13.06 -51.57 20.33
C PRO A 50 -12.92 -51.97 21.81
N PHE A 51 -12.17 -51.18 22.58
CA PHE A 51 -12.18 -51.28 24.05
C PHE A 51 -13.37 -50.51 24.63
N PRO A 52 -14.01 -51.04 25.69
CA PRO A 52 -15.24 -50.49 26.25
C PRO A 52 -15.00 -49.18 27.03
N LEU A 53 -15.99 -48.30 26.96
CA LEU A 53 -16.06 -47.03 27.69
C LEU A 53 -15.96 -47.27 29.21
N LEU A 54 -14.78 -47.04 29.77
CA LEU A 54 -14.60 -46.89 31.21
C LEU A 54 -14.70 -45.39 31.58
N TRP A 55 -15.69 -45.13 32.42
CA TRP A 55 -16.03 -43.90 33.12
C TRP A 55 -14.82 -43.22 33.77
N LEU A 56 -14.61 -41.92 33.48
CA LEU A 56 -13.69 -41.05 34.21
C LEU A 56 -14.49 -40.00 35.00
N PRO A 57 -14.41 -39.97 36.34
CA PRO A 57 -14.96 -38.88 37.13
C PRO A 57 -13.98 -37.69 37.16
N ASN A 58 -14.55 -36.49 37.24
CA ASN A 58 -13.91 -35.17 37.40
C ASN A 58 -13.27 -34.55 36.14
N ARG A 59 -14.10 -33.82 35.38
CA ARG A 59 -13.63 -32.66 34.62
C ARG A 59 -13.12 -31.61 35.61
N LEU A 60 -11.83 -31.32 35.56
CA LEU A 60 -11.30 -30.07 36.12
C LEU A 60 -12.07 -28.88 35.50
N PRO A 61 -12.25 -27.76 36.22
CA PRO A 61 -12.88 -26.57 35.65
C PRO A 61 -12.11 -26.17 34.39
N ILE A 62 -12.81 -26.08 33.27
CA ILE A 62 -12.24 -25.55 32.03
C ILE A 62 -11.84 -24.11 32.37
N PRO A 63 -10.55 -23.71 32.25
CA PRO A 63 -10.18 -22.30 32.39
C PRO A 63 -11.01 -21.51 31.38
N PRO A 64 -11.40 -20.25 31.67
CA PRO A 64 -12.19 -19.47 30.71
C PRO A 64 -11.48 -19.53 29.37
N SER A 65 -12.18 -20.07 28.37
CA SER A 65 -11.65 -20.28 27.03
C SER A 65 -11.03 -18.98 26.56
N SER A 66 -9.72 -18.99 26.31
CA SER A 66 -9.06 -17.88 25.64
C SER A 66 -9.76 -17.66 24.30
N THR A 67 -10.58 -16.62 24.24
CA THR A 67 -11.35 -16.21 23.06
C THR A 67 -10.44 -15.77 21.90
N ALA A 68 -9.12 -15.77 22.10
CA ALA A 68 -8.09 -15.62 21.06
C ALA A 68 -8.04 -16.76 20.03
N SER A 69 -8.97 -17.71 20.09
CA SER A 69 -8.97 -18.94 19.27
C SER A 69 -9.90 -18.87 18.05
N GLU A 70 -10.62 -17.78 17.81
CA GLU A 70 -11.54 -17.64 16.69
C GLU A 70 -11.10 -16.53 15.72
N ILE A 71 -11.38 -16.75 14.43
CA ILE A 71 -11.15 -15.75 13.38
C ILE A 71 -12.28 -14.71 13.46
N ILE A 72 -11.90 -13.44 13.53
CA ILE A 72 -12.84 -12.31 13.55
C ILE A 72 -13.67 -12.26 12.26
N PHE A 73 -14.98 -12.07 12.41
CA PHE A 73 -15.87 -11.78 11.29
C PHE A 73 -16.31 -10.31 11.36
N ILE A 74 -15.76 -9.46 10.49
CA ILE A 74 -16.01 -8.01 10.48
C ILE A 74 -17.02 -7.63 9.39
N ASN A 75 -16.77 -8.07 8.15
CA ASN A 75 -17.53 -7.70 6.97
C ASN A 75 -17.93 -8.93 6.15
N LYS A 76 -19.00 -8.81 5.38
CA LYS A 76 -19.52 -9.85 4.49
C LYS A 76 -18.63 -10.10 3.27
N GLU A 77 -17.77 -9.14 2.90
CA GLU A 77 -16.90 -9.23 1.72
C GLU A 77 -15.39 -9.08 2.07
N PRO A 78 -14.80 -10.04 2.82
CA PRO A 78 -13.38 -9.96 3.20
C PRO A 78 -12.43 -9.94 2.01
N THR A 79 -12.82 -10.53 0.88
CA THR A 79 -12.04 -10.51 -0.37
C THR A 79 -11.90 -9.10 -0.94
N ALA A 80 -12.95 -8.26 -0.88
CA ALA A 80 -12.90 -6.89 -1.39
C ALA A 80 -11.97 -6.02 -0.53
N GLU A 81 -11.97 -6.22 0.78
CA GLU A 81 -11.06 -5.54 1.71
C GLU A 81 -9.59 -5.97 1.48
N ALA A 82 -9.37 -7.26 1.24
CA ALA A 82 -8.04 -7.78 0.90
C ALA A 82 -7.49 -7.19 -0.41
N LEU A 83 -8.33 -7.05 -1.44
CA LEU A 83 -7.94 -6.37 -2.69
C LEU A 83 -7.63 -4.89 -2.48
N THR A 84 -8.38 -4.23 -1.60
CA THR A 84 -8.12 -2.84 -1.22
C THR A 84 -6.77 -2.71 -0.53
N ALA A 85 -6.46 -3.58 0.43
CA ALA A 85 -5.15 -3.61 1.10
C ALA A 85 -4.01 -3.89 0.12
N LEU A 86 -4.21 -4.81 -0.82
CA LEU A 86 -3.25 -5.09 -1.90
C LEU A 86 -2.94 -3.85 -2.73
N SER A 87 -3.96 -3.07 -3.10
CA SER A 87 -3.75 -1.81 -3.82
C SER A 87 -3.01 -0.74 -3.00
N ALA A 88 -3.02 -0.85 -1.68
CA ALA A 88 -2.29 0.02 -0.75
C ALA A 88 -0.88 -0.48 -0.43
N GLY A 89 -0.44 -1.60 -1.05
CA GLY A 89 0.91 -2.16 -0.88
C GLY A 89 1.03 -3.25 0.18
N PHE A 90 -0.08 -3.75 0.72
CA PHE A 90 -0.07 -4.81 1.73
C PHE A 90 -0.43 -6.18 1.14
N PRO A 91 0.26 -7.27 1.49
CA PRO A 91 -0.18 -8.60 1.13
C PRO A 91 -1.54 -8.91 1.76
N ALA A 92 -2.36 -9.67 1.04
CA ALA A 92 -3.75 -9.96 1.41
C ALA A 92 -3.87 -10.85 2.66
N ASP A 93 -2.93 -11.77 2.85
CA ASP A 93 -3.00 -12.90 3.80
C ASP A 93 -1.71 -13.09 4.63
N SER A 94 -0.74 -12.20 4.51
CA SER A 94 0.48 -12.19 5.33
C SER A 94 0.77 -10.80 5.91
N LEU A 95 1.76 -10.72 6.81
CA LEU A 95 2.36 -9.46 7.25
C LEU A 95 3.43 -9.03 6.25
N THR A 96 3.70 -7.73 6.16
CA THR A 96 4.93 -7.24 5.53
C THR A 96 6.14 -7.41 6.46
N ASP A 97 7.33 -7.24 5.91
CA ASP A 97 8.57 -7.26 6.71
C ASP A 97 8.55 -6.09 7.72
N GLU A 98 8.06 -4.91 7.33
CA GLU A 98 7.93 -3.75 8.22
C GLU A 98 6.89 -3.96 9.33
N GLU A 99 5.75 -4.60 9.03
CA GLU A 99 4.75 -4.98 10.05
C GLU A 99 5.35 -5.96 11.05
N THR A 100 6.17 -6.89 10.57
CA THR A 100 6.86 -7.89 11.42
C THR A 100 7.90 -7.23 12.32
N GLU A 101 8.72 -6.33 11.77
CA GLU A 101 9.73 -5.58 12.52
C GLU A 101 9.10 -4.64 13.55
N ALA A 102 7.96 -4.02 13.23
CA ALA A 102 7.22 -3.17 14.15
C ALA A 102 6.54 -3.93 15.30
N GLY A 103 6.53 -5.27 15.28
CA GLY A 103 5.98 -6.08 16.36
C GLY A 103 4.47 -5.91 16.54
N VAL A 104 3.73 -5.77 15.42
CA VAL A 104 2.28 -5.46 15.45
C VAL A 104 1.41 -6.56 16.07
N VAL A 105 1.95 -7.78 16.19
CA VAL A 105 1.35 -8.95 16.86
C VAL A 105 2.36 -9.61 17.77
N SER A 106 1.88 -10.31 18.81
CA SER A 106 2.75 -10.97 19.78
C SER A 106 3.37 -12.27 19.25
N VAL A 107 2.64 -13.02 18.43
CA VAL A 107 3.09 -14.30 17.86
C VAL A 107 2.80 -14.38 16.37
N ILE A 108 3.84 -14.69 15.58
CA ILE A 108 3.75 -14.90 14.13
C ILE A 108 3.21 -16.31 13.84
N GLY A 109 2.35 -16.43 12.82
CA GLY A 109 1.83 -17.71 12.33
C GLY A 109 0.60 -18.23 13.08
N GLY A 110 -0.06 -17.39 13.88
CA GLY A 110 -1.24 -17.74 14.66
C GLY A 110 -2.52 -16.98 14.26
N ILE A 111 -3.61 -17.25 14.99
CA ILE A 111 -4.92 -16.60 14.79
C ILE A 111 -4.86 -15.10 15.08
N GLU A 112 -4.01 -14.68 16.02
CA GLU A 112 -3.74 -13.26 16.27
C GLU A 112 -3.30 -12.51 15.00
N GLN A 113 -2.36 -13.10 14.24
CA GLN A 113 -1.91 -12.54 12.97
C GLN A 113 -3.04 -12.47 11.94
N VAL A 114 -3.84 -13.52 11.82
CA VAL A 114 -4.99 -13.53 10.89
C VAL A 114 -5.99 -12.42 11.25
N ASN A 115 -6.30 -12.27 12.54
CA ASN A 115 -7.21 -11.25 13.03
C ASN A 115 -6.64 -9.83 12.83
N TYR A 116 -5.35 -9.64 13.06
CA TYR A 116 -4.67 -8.38 12.77
C TYR A 116 -4.79 -8.02 11.28
N ILE A 117 -4.52 -8.96 10.36
CA ILE A 117 -4.59 -8.71 8.91
C ILE A 117 -6.01 -8.31 8.51
N LEU A 118 -7.03 -9.01 9.01
CA LEU A 118 -8.44 -8.68 8.73
C LEU A 118 -8.79 -7.27 9.24
N ILE A 119 -8.36 -6.92 10.45
CA ILE A 119 -8.58 -5.58 11.01
C ILE A 119 -7.82 -4.52 10.20
N ARG A 120 -6.56 -4.73 9.85
CA ARG A 120 -5.75 -3.83 9.01
C ARG A 120 -6.41 -3.58 7.65
N ASN A 121 -6.88 -4.64 6.98
CA ASN A 121 -7.59 -4.54 5.70
C ASN A 121 -8.89 -3.76 5.83
N HIS A 122 -9.64 -3.98 6.92
CA HIS A 122 -10.86 -3.25 7.21
C HIS A 122 -10.61 -1.75 7.40
N ILE A 123 -9.60 -1.38 8.19
CA ILE A 123 -9.23 0.02 8.43
C ILE A 123 -8.84 0.72 7.13
N LEU A 124 -8.00 0.08 6.30
CA LEU A 124 -7.61 0.63 5.00
C LEU A 124 -8.84 0.85 4.10
N THR A 125 -9.75 -0.12 4.04
CA THR A 125 -10.98 -0.01 3.26
C THR A 125 -11.84 1.16 3.74
N ARG A 126 -12.08 1.28 5.05
CA ARG A 126 -12.87 2.38 5.62
C ARG A 126 -12.26 3.75 5.36
N TRP A 127 -10.94 3.89 5.40
CA TRP A 127 -10.29 5.15 5.01
C TRP A 127 -10.52 5.46 3.52
N ARG A 128 -10.38 4.45 2.65
CA ARG A 128 -10.51 4.63 1.19
C ARG A 128 -11.93 4.91 0.72
N GLU A 129 -12.94 4.50 1.48
CA GLU A 129 -14.35 4.85 1.23
C GLU A 129 -14.58 6.37 1.28
N ASN A 130 -13.90 7.08 2.19
CA ASN A 130 -13.98 8.53 2.28
C ASN A 130 -12.68 9.18 2.77
N VAL A 131 -11.76 9.40 1.82
CA VAL A 131 -10.44 10.02 2.08
C VAL A 131 -10.51 11.49 2.50
N PHE A 132 -11.68 12.12 2.42
CA PHE A 132 -11.90 13.52 2.82
C PHE A 132 -12.23 13.68 4.30
N GLN A 133 -12.51 12.57 5.01
CA GLN A 133 -12.81 12.55 6.43
C GLN A 133 -11.67 11.89 7.21
N TYR A 134 -11.31 12.47 8.34
CA TYR A 134 -10.36 11.86 9.26
C TYR A 134 -10.98 10.60 9.89
N LEU A 135 -10.40 9.44 9.60
CA LEU A 135 -10.82 8.16 10.18
C LEU A 135 -10.40 8.09 11.64
N THR A 136 -11.34 7.80 12.54
CA THR A 136 -11.10 7.73 13.99
C THR A 136 -11.35 6.31 14.51
N LYS A 137 -10.75 5.96 15.66
CA LYS A 137 -10.98 4.63 16.26
C LYS A 137 -12.43 4.41 16.66
N GLU A 138 -13.11 5.47 17.08
CA GLU A 138 -14.51 5.47 17.49
C GLU A 138 -15.42 5.04 16.34
N THR A 139 -15.12 5.43 15.10
CA THR A 139 -15.89 5.01 13.91
C THR A 139 -15.70 3.55 13.52
N LEU A 140 -14.65 2.90 14.02
CA LEU A 140 -14.31 1.49 13.74
C LEU A 140 -14.80 0.55 14.86
N THR A 141 -15.00 1.08 16.07
CA THR A 141 -15.42 0.31 17.24
C THR A 141 -16.75 -0.45 17.04
N PRO A 142 -17.77 0.08 16.34
CA PRO A 142 -19.02 -0.64 16.13
C PRO A 142 -18.90 -1.92 15.30
N SER A 143 -17.92 -2.00 14.39
CA SER A 143 -17.72 -3.18 13.53
C SER A 143 -16.74 -4.21 14.10
N ILE A 144 -16.02 -3.88 15.18
CA ILE A 144 -14.97 -4.73 15.73
C ILE A 144 -15.30 -5.08 17.18
N PRO A 145 -15.47 -6.37 17.53
CA PRO A 145 -15.75 -6.78 18.90
C PRO A 145 -14.68 -6.31 19.89
N SER A 146 -15.10 -5.91 21.09
CA SER A 146 -14.24 -5.30 22.11
C SER A 146 -13.04 -6.16 22.54
N GLN A 147 -13.15 -7.49 22.42
CA GLN A 147 -12.05 -8.42 22.68
C GLN A 147 -10.84 -8.23 21.76
N TYR A 148 -11.02 -7.63 20.58
CA TYR A 148 -9.96 -7.35 19.62
C TYR A 148 -9.43 -5.91 19.69
N LYS A 149 -9.79 -5.16 20.75
CA LYS A 149 -9.40 -3.76 20.91
C LYS A 149 -7.89 -3.54 20.86
N THR A 150 -7.10 -4.44 21.44
CA THR A 150 -5.63 -4.35 21.41
C THR A 150 -5.08 -4.48 20.00
N LEU A 151 -5.61 -5.40 19.19
CA LEU A 151 -5.23 -5.56 17.79
C LEU A 151 -5.70 -4.38 16.92
N LEU A 152 -6.90 -3.86 17.18
CA LEU A 152 -7.38 -2.62 16.56
C LEU A 152 -6.47 -1.44 16.89
N ASP A 153 -6.09 -1.29 18.16
CA ASP A 153 -5.19 -0.23 18.60
C ASP A 153 -3.82 -0.35 17.94
N SER A 154 -3.27 -1.56 17.85
CA SER A 154 -2.01 -1.88 17.16
C SER A 154 -2.08 -1.55 15.67
N ALA A 155 -3.04 -2.12 14.94
CA ALA A 155 -3.21 -1.90 13.50
C ALA A 155 -3.45 -0.43 13.16
N TYR A 156 -4.34 0.24 13.90
CA TYR A 156 -4.61 1.66 13.71
C TYR A 156 -3.37 2.51 13.98
N HIS A 157 -2.62 2.23 15.06
CA HIS A 157 -1.39 2.95 15.37
C HIS A 157 -0.35 2.77 14.27
N TYR A 158 -0.13 1.53 13.83
CA TYR A 158 0.82 1.21 12.75
C TYR A 158 0.46 1.97 11.47
N LEU A 159 -0.78 1.85 10.99
CA LEU A 159 -1.23 2.51 9.76
C LEU A 159 -1.14 4.04 9.84
N LEU A 160 -1.49 4.63 10.99
CA LEU A 160 -1.44 6.08 11.19
C LEU A 160 0.01 6.60 11.24
N SER A 161 0.87 5.93 12.00
CA SER A 161 2.27 6.33 12.20
C SER A 161 3.12 6.18 10.93
N HIS A 162 2.78 5.23 10.05
CA HIS A 162 3.46 5.02 8.78
C HIS A 162 2.81 5.78 7.61
N GLY A 163 1.72 6.52 7.85
CA GLY A 163 1.08 7.38 6.84
C GLY A 163 0.24 6.63 5.80
N TYR A 164 -0.28 5.44 6.13
CA TYR A 164 -1.18 4.67 5.26
C TYR A 164 -2.64 5.12 5.36
N ILE A 165 -3.02 5.80 6.44
CA ILE A 165 -4.33 6.41 6.63
C ILE A 165 -4.17 7.85 7.11
N ASN A 166 -5.24 8.63 6.97
CA ASN A 166 -5.33 10.01 7.46
C ASN A 166 -4.22 10.95 6.92
N PHE A 167 -3.69 10.64 5.73
CA PHE A 167 -2.74 11.47 5.02
C PHE A 167 -3.43 12.27 3.91
N GLY A 168 -2.68 13.18 3.28
CA GLY A 168 -3.19 14.00 2.18
C GLY A 168 -3.77 15.32 2.68
N VAL A 169 -4.58 15.99 1.84
CA VAL A 169 -4.85 17.43 1.98
C VAL A 169 -6.23 17.83 2.48
N ALA A 170 -7.07 16.87 2.88
CA ALA A 170 -8.45 17.14 3.29
C ALA A 170 -8.55 18.11 4.49
N PRO A 171 -9.60 18.97 4.56
CA PRO A 171 -9.81 19.90 5.66
C PRO A 171 -9.85 19.21 7.03
N SER A 172 -10.59 18.10 7.14
CA SER A 172 -10.71 17.31 8.38
C SER A 172 -9.37 16.78 8.91
N ILE A 173 -8.39 16.57 8.02
CA ILE A 173 -7.02 16.16 8.37
C ILE A 173 -6.20 17.38 8.80
N LYS A 174 -6.38 18.52 8.13
CA LYS A 174 -5.71 19.78 8.49
C LYS A 174 -6.06 20.21 9.92
N ASP A 175 -7.31 20.04 10.32
CA ASP A 175 -7.79 20.40 11.67
C ASP A 175 -7.16 19.55 12.78
N ARG A 176 -6.50 18.44 12.45
CA ARG A 176 -5.77 17.58 13.39
C ARG A 176 -4.30 17.96 13.55
N ILE A 177 -3.79 18.87 12.72
CA ILE A 177 -2.43 19.38 12.88
C ILE A 177 -2.41 20.26 14.14
N LEU A 178 -1.59 19.88 15.12
CA LEU A 178 -1.46 20.60 16.37
C LEU A 178 -1.05 22.05 16.11
N THR A 179 -1.76 22.99 16.73
CA THR A 179 -1.49 24.42 16.59
C THR A 179 -0.24 24.83 17.37
N GLU A 180 0.01 24.16 18.49
CA GLU A 180 1.19 24.36 19.34
C GLU A 180 2.10 23.12 19.27
N PRO A 181 3.24 23.19 18.56
CA PRO A 181 4.16 22.07 18.48
C PRO A 181 4.85 21.85 19.83
N ASP A 182 4.78 20.62 20.35
CA ASP A 182 5.41 20.19 21.60
C ASP A 182 6.81 19.57 21.38
N LYS A 183 7.15 19.30 20.12
CA LYS A 183 8.37 18.61 19.70
C LYS A 183 9.42 19.55 19.10
N PRO A 184 10.69 19.11 19.03
CA PRO A 184 11.79 19.89 18.45
C PRO A 184 11.52 20.29 16.99
N MET A 185 12.25 21.31 16.55
CA MET A 185 12.15 21.81 15.18
C MET A 185 12.83 20.87 14.18
N VAL A 186 12.17 20.61 13.06
CA VAL A 186 12.69 19.84 11.93
C VAL A 186 12.82 20.75 10.71
N VAL A 187 14.00 20.75 10.09
CA VAL A 187 14.25 21.46 8.83
C VAL A 187 14.25 20.46 7.69
N ILE A 188 13.44 20.71 6.66
CA ILE A 188 13.36 19.89 5.45
C ILE A 188 13.96 20.67 4.29
N VAL A 189 14.91 20.05 3.58
CA VAL A 189 15.54 20.63 2.39
C VAL A 189 14.85 20.11 1.13
N GLY A 190 14.14 20.99 0.45
CA GLY A 190 13.41 20.76 -0.81
C GLY A 190 11.89 20.77 -0.62
N ALA A 191 11.20 21.72 -1.24
CA ALA A 191 9.74 21.81 -1.32
C ALA A 191 9.17 21.08 -2.56
N GLY A 192 9.71 19.91 -2.86
CA GLY A 192 9.11 18.96 -3.82
C GLY A 192 7.94 18.19 -3.20
N LEU A 193 7.31 17.30 -3.98
CA LEU A 193 6.23 16.44 -3.46
C LEU A 193 6.64 15.65 -2.21
N ALA A 194 7.83 15.05 -2.22
CA ALA A 194 8.35 14.29 -1.09
C ALA A 194 8.54 15.17 0.16
N GLY A 195 9.16 16.34 0.02
CA GLY A 195 9.41 17.24 1.15
C GLY A 195 8.13 17.83 1.74
N ILE A 196 7.16 18.20 0.91
CA ILE A 196 5.86 18.71 1.38
C ILE A 196 5.05 17.59 2.05
N ALA A 197 5.06 16.37 1.51
CA ALA A 197 4.41 15.22 2.14
C ALA A 197 5.01 14.93 3.52
N ALA A 198 6.34 14.87 3.61
CA ALA A 198 7.05 14.68 4.87
C ALA A 198 6.75 15.82 5.87
N ALA A 199 6.78 17.08 5.41
CA ALA A 199 6.46 18.23 6.24
C ALA A 199 5.08 18.10 6.88
N ARG A 200 4.08 17.74 6.07
CA ARG A 200 2.71 17.59 6.56
C ARG A 200 2.58 16.47 7.59
N GLN A 201 3.22 15.33 7.35
CA GLN A 201 3.16 14.21 8.29
C GLN A 201 3.84 14.57 9.62
N LEU A 202 5.01 15.20 9.57
CA LEU A 202 5.73 15.65 10.77
C LEU A 202 4.93 16.70 11.56
N MET A 203 4.23 17.62 10.89
CA MET A 203 3.33 18.56 11.54
C MET A 203 2.18 17.85 12.27
N THR A 204 1.57 16.84 11.65
CA THR A 204 0.54 15.99 12.31
C THR A 204 1.10 15.27 13.54
N PHE A 205 2.39 14.94 13.54
CA PHE A 205 3.07 14.34 14.69
C PHE A 205 3.51 15.35 15.76
N GLY A 206 3.22 16.65 15.61
CA GLY A 206 3.51 17.69 16.59
C GLY A 206 4.87 18.39 16.44
N PHE A 207 5.63 18.08 15.39
CA PHE A 207 6.91 18.75 15.14
C PHE A 207 6.70 20.15 14.56
N LYS A 208 7.54 21.09 14.97
CA LYS A 208 7.66 22.39 14.28
C LYS A 208 8.48 22.22 13.01
N VAL A 209 7.89 22.40 11.83
CA VAL A 209 8.56 22.13 10.56
C VAL A 209 8.89 23.42 9.80
N VAL A 210 10.11 23.52 9.28
CA VAL A 210 10.54 24.56 8.34
C VAL A 210 11.00 23.89 7.04
N VAL A 211 10.51 24.35 5.89
CA VAL A 211 10.90 23.82 4.58
C VAL A 211 11.72 24.85 3.83
N LEU A 212 12.91 24.46 3.36
CA LEU A 212 13.83 25.29 2.59
C LEU A 212 13.81 24.83 1.12
N GLU A 213 13.58 25.73 0.17
CA GLU A 213 13.56 25.41 -1.26
C GLU A 213 14.54 26.31 -2.01
N GLY A 214 15.41 25.71 -2.84
CA GLY A 214 16.42 26.44 -3.59
C GLY A 214 15.85 27.25 -4.76
N ARG A 215 14.63 26.95 -5.21
CA ARG A 215 13.95 27.65 -6.29
C ARG A 215 12.98 28.70 -5.74
N LYS A 216 12.59 29.66 -6.59
CA LYS A 216 11.54 30.64 -6.28
C LYS A 216 10.11 30.06 -6.28
N ARG A 217 9.96 28.73 -6.28
CA ARG A 217 8.67 28.03 -6.35
C ARG A 217 8.76 26.66 -5.68
N ALA A 218 7.64 26.20 -5.14
CA ALA A 218 7.47 24.82 -4.71
C ALA A 218 7.24 23.86 -5.90
N GLY A 219 7.12 22.56 -5.60
CA GLY A 219 6.79 21.48 -6.52
C GLY A 219 8.00 20.68 -7.03
N GLY A 220 9.20 21.25 -6.95
CA GLY A 220 10.43 20.60 -7.42
C GLY A 220 10.35 20.23 -8.91
N ARG A 221 10.33 18.93 -9.19
CA ARG A 221 10.18 18.35 -10.55
C ARG A 221 8.77 18.54 -11.13
N VAL A 222 7.75 18.75 -10.30
CA VAL A 222 6.42 19.12 -10.78
C VAL A 222 6.42 20.61 -11.09
N TYR A 223 6.21 20.93 -12.37
CA TYR A 223 6.10 22.30 -12.83
C TYR A 223 5.02 22.43 -13.88
N THR A 224 4.12 23.35 -13.61
CA THR A 224 3.00 23.68 -14.49
C THR A 224 3.17 25.12 -14.95
N ARG A 225 3.25 25.34 -16.27
CA ARG A 225 3.14 26.68 -16.85
C ARG A 225 1.69 26.92 -17.25
N LYS A 226 1.11 28.00 -16.74
CA LYS A 226 -0.14 28.53 -17.28
C LYS A 226 0.21 29.32 -18.53
N MET A 227 -0.33 28.92 -19.68
CA MET A 227 -0.22 29.68 -20.91
C MET A 227 -1.59 30.29 -21.18
N GLU A 228 -1.66 31.61 -21.24
CA GLU A 228 -2.83 32.32 -21.74
C GLU A 228 -2.67 32.43 -23.25
N VAL A 229 -3.34 31.56 -23.98
CA VAL A 229 -3.60 31.77 -25.41
C VAL A 229 -4.97 32.44 -25.48
N ALA A 230 -5.09 33.49 -26.28
CA ALA A 230 -6.35 34.22 -26.44
C ALA A 230 -7.54 33.24 -26.55
N ASN A 231 -8.40 33.27 -25.53
CA ASN A 231 -9.59 32.43 -25.32
C ASN A 231 -9.48 30.95 -24.91
N GLN A 232 -8.32 30.37 -24.59
CA GLN A 232 -8.25 29.03 -23.95
C GLN A 232 -7.09 28.89 -22.94
N VAL A 233 -7.39 28.39 -21.73
CA VAL A 233 -6.39 28.05 -20.70
C VAL A 233 -5.95 26.60 -20.89
N VAL A 234 -4.69 26.38 -21.27
CA VAL A 234 -4.08 25.03 -21.37
C VAL A 234 -3.13 24.80 -20.20
N VAL A 235 -3.29 23.67 -19.50
CA VAL A 235 -2.41 23.25 -18.40
C VAL A 235 -1.34 22.31 -18.96
N VAL A 236 -0.10 22.77 -19.08
CA VAL A 236 1.03 21.93 -19.52
C VAL A 236 1.88 21.53 -18.31
N GLY A 237 1.84 20.24 -17.96
CA GLY A 237 2.75 19.63 -16.98
C GLY A 237 3.92 18.95 -17.72
N THR A 238 5.15 19.29 -17.37
CA THR A 238 6.33 18.64 -17.95
C THR A 238 6.92 17.63 -16.96
N LEU A 239 6.71 16.34 -17.22
CA LEU A 239 7.56 15.29 -16.69
C LEU A 239 8.81 15.25 -17.57
N SER A 240 9.99 15.40 -16.97
CA SER A 240 11.23 15.55 -17.70
C SER A 240 11.55 14.27 -18.49
N HIS A 241 11.29 14.33 -19.80
CA HIS A 241 11.38 13.34 -20.89
C HIS A 241 10.01 12.83 -21.38
N PHE A 242 9.63 13.31 -22.58
CA PHE A 242 8.42 13.04 -23.37
C PHE A 242 7.11 13.68 -22.89
N ILE A 243 6.73 14.78 -23.55
CA ILE A 243 5.60 14.88 -24.51
C ILE A 243 5.75 16.25 -25.23
N GLU A 244 5.93 16.23 -26.55
CA GLU A 244 5.79 17.39 -27.44
C GLU A 244 4.30 17.46 -27.83
N LEU A 245 3.57 18.48 -27.38
CA LEU A 245 2.22 18.77 -27.88
C LEU A 245 2.36 19.65 -29.13
N LYS A 246 2.18 19.05 -30.31
CA LYS A 246 2.06 19.76 -31.59
C LYS A 246 0.57 19.95 -31.89
N LEU A 247 0.06 21.16 -31.68
CA LEU A 247 -1.27 21.55 -32.17
C LEU A 247 -1.11 21.93 -33.64
N ASN A 248 -1.59 21.07 -34.53
CA ASN A 248 -1.67 21.37 -35.96
C ASN A 248 -3.04 21.99 -36.23
N SER A 249 -3.09 23.30 -36.46
CA SER A 249 -4.29 23.98 -36.94
C SER A 249 -4.26 23.96 -38.47
N SER A 250 -5.05 23.09 -39.09
CA SER A 250 -5.37 23.19 -40.52
C SER A 250 -6.75 22.60 -40.77
N GLN A 251 -7.60 23.41 -41.41
CA GLN A 251 -8.99 23.17 -41.82
C GLN A 251 -9.99 23.28 -40.65
N ILE A 252 -10.93 24.20 -40.69
CA ILE A 252 -12.04 24.25 -41.65
C ILE A 252 -12.33 25.71 -42.06
N TYR A 253 -12.46 25.92 -43.38
CA TYR A 253 -13.10 27.10 -43.99
C TYR A 253 -14.62 27.06 -43.77
#